data_AF-A5E5P0-F1
#
_entry.id   AF-A5E5P0-F1
#
_cell.length_a   1.000
_cell.length_b   1.000
_cell.length_c   1.000
_cell.angle_alpha   90.00
_cell.angle_beta   90.00
_cell.angle_gamma   90.00
#
_symmetry.space_group_name_H-M   'P 1'
#
loop_
_entity.id
_entity.type
_entity.pdbx_description
1 polymer ?
#
loop_
_entity_poly.entity_id
_entity_poly.type
_entity_poly.pdbx_seq_one_letter_code
_entity_poly.pdbx_strand_id
1 'polypeptide(L)'
;MFYFTHGIFLQGFAVSFGLMVLYIAPDLESAAVLVSFLYTFIVAFSGVVQPVQLMPGFWTFMNKVSPYTYFIQNLVSSFLHGRTIRCSDKELAFFDPPSGQTCAEFAGDFLKRAGGYLQDPNATSNCGYCQFNNADQYLSTIGVKFSYRWRNVGFFFTYIFFNIIICMALYYLFRFSKFTNKLKGLTTVLSKKKKKRRTKRRITHEENM
;
A
#
# COMPACT_ATOMS: atom_id res chain seq x y z
N MET A 1 20.22 -1.82 -0.90
CA MET A 1 18.91 -2.33 -1.38
C MET A 1 17.85 -1.24 -1.37
N PHE A 2 17.62 -0.55 -0.24
CA PHE A 2 16.66 0.55 -0.14
C PHE A 2 16.75 1.59 -1.28
N TYR A 3 17.94 2.17 -1.52
CA TYR A 3 18.13 3.16 -2.59
C TYR A 3 17.78 2.64 -3.99
N PHE A 4 18.04 1.36 -4.24
CA PHE A 4 17.71 0.70 -5.51
C PHE A 4 16.19 0.54 -5.69
N THR A 5 15.49 0.03 -4.66
CA THR A 5 14.02 -0.08 -4.70
C THR A 5 13.34 1.29 -4.75
N HIS A 6 13.82 2.28 -3.98
CA HIS A 6 13.28 3.63 -3.99
C HIS A 6 13.52 4.35 -5.31
N GLY A 7 14.79 4.44 -5.74
CA GLY A 7 15.19 5.25 -6.88
C GLY A 7 14.71 4.73 -8.23
N ILE A 8 14.69 3.40 -8.41
CA ILE A 8 14.31 2.80 -9.70
C ILE A 8 12.86 2.32 -9.69
N PHE A 9 12.49 1.47 -8.74
CA PHE A 9 11.19 0.79 -8.79
C PHE A 9 10.03 1.65 -8.34
N LEU A 10 10.17 2.36 -7.22
CA LEU A 10 9.09 3.23 -6.74
C LEU A 10 8.87 4.42 -7.68
N GLN A 11 9.95 5.06 -8.15
CA GLN A 11 9.83 6.15 -9.14
C GLN A 11 9.32 5.64 -10.49
N GLY A 12 9.80 4.49 -10.98
CA GLY A 12 9.26 3.87 -12.19
C GLY A 12 7.78 3.52 -12.07
N PHE A 13 7.33 3.06 -10.90
CA PHE A 13 5.91 2.85 -10.62
C PHE A 13 5.13 4.17 -10.63
N ALA A 14 5.62 5.21 -9.95
CA ALA A 14 4.93 6.50 -9.88
C ALA A 14 4.74 7.12 -11.27
N VAL A 15 5.79 7.10 -12.11
CA VAL A 15 5.72 7.61 -13.49
C VAL A 15 4.78 6.78 -14.36
N SER A 16 4.92 5.45 -14.35
CA SER A 16 4.04 4.57 -15.16
C SER A 16 2.57 4.65 -14.74
N PHE A 17 2.30 4.75 -13.43
CA PHE A 17 0.95 4.95 -12.90
C PHE A 17 0.37 6.30 -13.30
N GLY A 18 1.17 7.37 -13.20
CA GLY A 18 0.77 8.71 -13.65
C GLY A 18 0.41 8.76 -15.12
N LEU A 19 1.23 8.13 -15.98
CA LEU A 19 0.97 8.02 -17.42
C LEU A 19 -0.31 7.24 -17.72
N MET A 20 -0.56 6.14 -17.00
CA MET A 20 -1.81 5.37 -17.16
C MET A 20 -3.04 6.23 -16.86
N VAL A 21 -3.03 6.97 -15.75
CA VAL A 21 -4.16 7.83 -15.35
C VAL A 21 -4.32 9.03 -16.29
N LEU A 22 -3.22 9.57 -16.81
CA LEU A 22 -3.24 10.67 -17.78
C LEU A 22 -4.08 10.34 -19.01
N TYR A 23 -4.02 9.11 -19.53
CA TYR A 23 -4.83 8.70 -20.67
C TYR A 23 -6.31 8.48 -20.34
N ILE A 24 -6.68 8.37 -19.07
CA ILE A 24 -8.08 8.24 -18.63
C ILE A 24 -8.72 9.63 -18.45
N ALA A 25 -7.92 10.62 -18.07
CA ALA A 25 -8.39 11.97 -17.77
C ALA A 25 -8.68 12.80 -19.03
N PRO A 26 -9.65 13.74 -18.97
CA PRO A 26 -9.98 14.62 -20.09
C PRO A 26 -8.96 15.75 -20.31
N ASP A 27 -8.24 16.14 -19.26
CA ASP A 27 -7.24 17.22 -19.25
C ASP A 27 -6.14 16.94 -18.21
N LEU A 28 -5.03 17.69 -18.29
CA LEU A 28 -3.84 17.48 -17.47
C LEU A 28 -4.06 17.81 -15.98
N GLU A 29 -4.87 18.84 -15.68
CA GLU A 29 -5.14 19.27 -14.30
C GLU A 29 -5.99 18.21 -13.59
N SER A 30 -7.06 17.74 -14.24
CA SER A 30 -7.88 16.63 -13.73
C SER A 30 -7.06 15.36 -13.52
N ALA A 31 -6.11 15.06 -14.42
CA ALA A 31 -5.22 13.92 -14.27
C ALA A 31 -4.37 14.02 -13.00
N ALA A 32 -3.77 15.19 -12.74
CA ALA A 32 -2.92 15.41 -11.58
C ALA A 32 -3.69 15.20 -10.26
N VAL A 33 -4.93 15.69 -10.19
CA VAL A 33 -5.81 15.49 -9.03
C VAL A 33 -6.15 14.01 -8.84
N LEU A 34 -6.51 13.30 -9.92
CA LEU A 34 -6.83 11.88 -9.87
C LEU A 34 -5.63 11.02 -9.46
N VAL A 35 -4.44 11.29 -10.01
CA VAL A 35 -3.20 10.59 -9.62
C VAL A 35 -2.95 10.79 -8.14
N SER A 36 -3.00 12.04 -7.66
CA SER A 36 -2.74 12.36 -6.25
C SER A 36 -3.74 11.68 -5.32
N PHE A 37 -5.02 11.70 -5.69
CA PHE A 37 -6.08 11.01 -4.95
C PHE A 37 -5.81 9.50 -4.89
N LEU A 38 -5.68 8.83 -6.03
CA LEU A 38 -5.46 7.37 -6.07
C LEU A 38 -4.15 6.95 -5.40
N TYR A 39 -3.08 7.73 -5.56
CA TYR A 39 -1.81 7.46 -4.91
C TYR A 39 -1.91 7.58 -3.39
N THR A 40 -2.67 8.55 -2.89
CA THR A 40 -2.96 8.66 -1.45
C THR A 40 -3.66 7.42 -0.92
N PHE A 41 -4.62 6.85 -1.66
CA PHE A 41 -5.26 5.58 -1.30
C PHE A 41 -4.24 4.43 -1.25
N ILE A 42 -3.37 4.32 -2.26
CA ILE A 42 -2.30 3.32 -2.30
C ILE A 42 -1.42 3.41 -1.04
N VAL A 43 -1.02 4.62 -0.64
CA VAL A 43 -0.19 4.86 0.55
C VAL A 43 -0.96 4.57 1.85
N ALA A 44 -2.23 4.97 1.95
CA ALA A 44 -3.05 4.77 3.15
C ALA A 44 -3.19 3.28 3.49
N PHE A 45 -3.38 2.42 2.49
CA PHE A 45 -3.51 0.97 2.69
C PHE A 45 -2.17 0.23 2.77
N SER A 46 -1.03 0.94 2.80
CA SER A 46 0.30 0.32 2.86
C SER A 46 0.57 -0.49 4.14
N GLY A 47 -0.20 -0.26 5.20
CA GLY A 47 -0.05 -0.91 6.51
C GLY A 47 0.77 -0.09 7.52
N VAL A 48 1.29 1.08 7.12
CA VAL A 48 2.05 1.99 8.01
C VAL A 48 1.11 2.84 8.86
N VAL A 49 0.08 3.43 8.25
CA VAL A 49 -0.89 4.30 8.94
C VAL A 49 -1.80 3.48 9.85
N GLN A 50 -2.20 2.30 9.39
CA GLN A 50 -3.04 1.38 10.14
C GLN A 50 -2.49 -0.04 9.99
N PRO A 51 -2.08 -0.70 11.08
CA PRO A 51 -1.66 -2.10 11.04
C PRO A 51 -2.75 -3.01 10.48
N VAL A 52 -2.35 -4.04 9.73
CA VAL A 52 -3.28 -4.99 9.07
C VAL A 52 -4.22 -5.67 10.07
N GLN A 53 -3.76 -5.90 11.30
CA GLN A 53 -4.55 -6.50 12.38
C GLN A 53 -5.72 -5.63 12.87
N LEU A 54 -5.62 -4.31 12.66
CA LEU A 54 -6.63 -3.33 13.07
C LEU A 54 -7.53 -2.92 11.89
N MET A 55 -7.30 -3.43 10.67
CA MET A 55 -8.14 -3.14 9.52
C MET A 55 -9.42 -4.00 9.56
N PRO A 56 -10.59 -3.45 9.18
CA PRO A 56 -11.77 -4.26 8.95
C PRO A 56 -11.48 -5.35 7.91
N GLY A 57 -11.95 -6.58 8.14
CA GLY A 57 -11.57 -7.75 7.34
C GLY A 57 -11.69 -7.56 5.82
N PHE A 58 -12.69 -6.81 5.37
CA PHE A 58 -12.87 -6.47 3.96
C PHE A 58 -11.68 -5.72 3.34
N TRP A 59 -11.00 -4.82 4.07
CA TRP A 59 -9.91 -4.00 3.52
C TRP A 59 -8.54 -4.70 3.52
N THR A 60 -8.45 -5.90 4.09
CA THR A 60 -7.18 -6.66 4.17
C THR A 60 -6.61 -7.02 2.79
N PHE A 61 -7.44 -7.16 1.76
CA PHE A 61 -6.94 -7.40 0.39
C PHE A 61 -6.22 -6.17 -0.17
N MET A 62 -6.66 -4.96 0.20
CA MET A 62 -6.10 -3.71 -0.35
C MET A 62 -4.65 -3.53 0.09
N ASN A 63 -4.32 -3.98 1.30
CA ASN A 63 -2.94 -4.03 1.77
C ASN A 63 -2.05 -4.94 0.91
N LYS A 64 -2.57 -6.09 0.47
CA LYS A 64 -1.82 -7.01 -0.41
C LYS A 64 -1.67 -6.46 -1.83
N VAL A 65 -2.65 -5.69 -2.32
CA VAL A 65 -2.63 -5.11 -3.66
C VAL A 65 -1.86 -3.79 -3.71
N SER A 66 -1.63 -3.14 -2.58
CA SER A 66 -0.87 -1.88 -2.54
C SER A 66 0.61 -2.14 -2.84
N PRO A 67 1.18 -1.59 -3.92
CA PRO A 67 2.62 -1.70 -4.19
C PRO A 67 3.45 -1.07 -3.05
N TYR A 68 2.90 -0.07 -2.36
CA TYR A 68 3.59 0.64 -1.29
C TYR A 68 3.86 -0.26 -0.08
N THR A 69 3.02 -1.27 0.18
CA THR A 69 3.30 -2.29 1.21
C THR A 69 4.62 -2.99 0.98
N TYR A 70 4.91 -3.37 -0.27
CA TYR A 70 6.17 -4.04 -0.63
C TYR A 70 7.37 -3.10 -0.56
N PHE A 71 7.19 -1.81 -0.85
CA PHE A 71 8.23 -0.80 -0.65
C PHE A 71 8.60 -0.67 0.83
N ILE A 72 7.60 -0.53 1.71
CA ILE A 72 7.83 -0.41 3.15
C ILE A 72 8.49 -1.67 3.71
N GLN A 73 8.07 -2.86 3.29
CA GLN A 73 8.73 -4.11 3.67
C GLN A 73 10.22 -4.11 3.30
N ASN A 74 10.58 -3.64 2.10
CA ASN A 74 11.98 -3.53 1.67
C ASN A 74 12.74 -2.43 2.41
N LEU A 75 12.10 -1.31 2.71
CA LEU A 75 12.65 -0.21 3.50
C LEU A 75 13.03 -0.71 4.90
N VAL A 76 12.05 -1.19 5.67
CA VAL A 76 12.25 -1.53 7.08
C VAL A 76 13.19 -2.74 7.20
N SER A 77 13.04 -3.77 6.37
CA SER A 77 13.98 -4.91 6.39
C SER A 77 15.40 -4.51 6.00
N SER A 78 15.61 -3.54 5.09
CA SER A 78 16.97 -3.12 4.73
C SER A 78 17.68 -2.38 5.86
N PHE A 79 16.95 -1.62 6.69
CA PHE A 79 17.53 -0.81 7.75
C PHE A 79 17.72 -1.58 9.07
N LEU A 80 16.76 -2.45 9.41
CA LEU A 80 16.73 -3.13 10.70
C LEU A 80 17.36 -4.52 10.68
N HIS A 81 17.60 -5.11 9.51
CA HIS A 81 18.13 -6.48 9.44
C HIS A 81 19.45 -6.65 10.20
N GLY A 82 19.52 -7.68 11.04
CA GLY A 82 20.71 -8.01 11.82
C GLY A 82 21.07 -7.01 12.92
N ARG A 83 20.21 -6.03 13.23
CA ARG A 83 20.47 -5.06 14.31
C ARG A 83 20.07 -5.65 15.66
N THR A 84 21.00 -5.62 16.61
CA THR A 84 20.74 -5.97 18.01
C THR A 84 19.92 -4.88 18.68
N ILE A 85 18.84 -5.26 19.35
CA ILE A 85 18.00 -4.33 20.13
C ILE A 85 18.61 -4.21 21.53
N ARG A 86 18.76 -2.96 21.98
CA ARG A 86 19.13 -2.63 23.36
C ARG A 86 18.00 -1.77 23.94
N CYS A 87 17.12 -2.39 24.71
CA CYS A 87 16.02 -1.70 25.39
C CYS A 87 16.55 -0.61 26.33
N SER A 88 15.90 0.56 26.30
CA SER A 88 16.05 1.59 27.34
C SER A 88 15.21 1.25 28.57
N ASP A 89 15.47 1.88 29.72
CA ASP A 89 14.71 1.68 30.96
C ASP A 89 13.19 1.85 30.79
N LYS A 90 12.73 2.65 29.83
CA LYS A 90 11.29 2.83 29.52
C LYS A 90 10.67 1.69 28.72
N GLU A 91 11.49 0.89 28.04
CA GLU A 91 11.07 -0.23 27.20
C GLU A 91 11.16 -1.57 27.93
N LEU A 92 11.82 -1.57 29.09
CA LEU A 92 11.91 -2.73 29.95
C LEU A 92 10.62 -2.92 30.73
N ALA A 93 10.13 -4.15 30.73
CA ALA A 93 9.08 -4.57 31.65
C ALA A 93 9.73 -4.99 32.96
N PHE A 94 9.50 -4.21 34.02
CA PHE A 94 9.99 -4.51 35.35
C PHE A 94 9.05 -5.46 36.08
N PHE A 95 9.63 -6.45 36.76
CA PHE A 95 8.91 -7.37 37.64
C PHE A 95 9.81 -7.82 38.80
N ASP A 96 9.21 -8.32 39.87
CA ASP A 96 9.93 -8.87 41.01
C ASP A 96 9.78 -10.40 41.06
N PRO A 97 10.87 -11.16 41.19
CA PRO A 97 10.81 -12.61 41.33
C PRO A 97 10.35 -12.99 42.75
N PRO A 98 9.78 -14.19 42.95
CA PRO A 98 9.45 -14.70 44.29
C PRO A 98 10.69 -14.77 45.20
N SER A 99 10.48 -14.63 46.52
CA SER A 99 11.56 -14.62 47.51
C SER A 99 12.51 -15.83 47.36
N GLY A 100 13.81 -15.54 47.22
CA GLY A 100 14.86 -16.56 47.13
C GLY A 100 15.18 -17.05 45.71
N GLN A 101 14.60 -16.46 44.67
CA GLN A 101 14.94 -16.76 43.27
C GLN A 101 15.57 -15.53 42.58
N THR A 102 16.50 -15.80 41.66
CA THR A 102 17.05 -14.78 40.75
C THR A 102 16.11 -14.52 39.57
N CYS A 103 16.27 -13.37 38.91
CA CYS A 103 15.54 -13.05 37.68
C CYS A 103 15.66 -14.17 36.63
N ALA A 104 16.85 -14.74 36.48
CA ALA A 104 17.12 -15.84 35.55
C ALA A 104 16.41 -17.14 35.93
N GLU A 105 16.35 -17.48 37.21
CA GLU A 105 15.68 -18.70 37.69
C GLU A 105 14.17 -18.62 37.49
N PHE A 106 13.56 -17.47 37.79
CA PHE A 106 12.13 -17.28 37.63
C PHE A 106 11.71 -17.13 36.15
N ALA A 107 12.39 -16.26 35.41
CA ALA A 107 12.01 -15.93 34.03
C ALA A 107 12.70 -16.81 32.97
N GLY A 108 13.64 -17.69 33.35
CA GLY A 108 14.40 -18.51 32.41
C GLY A 108 13.53 -19.39 31.49
N ASP A 109 12.52 -20.05 32.06
CA ASP A 109 11.58 -20.88 31.28
C ASP A 109 10.59 -20.06 30.46
N PHE A 110 10.37 -18.80 30.84
CA PHE A 110 9.62 -17.84 30.03
C PHE A 110 10.46 -17.37 28.83
N LEU A 111 11.73 -17.00 29.03
CA LEU A 111 12.66 -16.57 27.97
C LEU A 111 12.86 -17.66 26.90
N LYS A 112 12.91 -18.94 27.29
CA LYS A 112 12.99 -20.05 26.32
C LYS A 112 11.78 -20.14 25.39
N ARG A 113 10.60 -19.71 25.86
CA ARG A 113 9.33 -19.77 25.10
C ARG A 113 9.03 -18.47 24.36
N ALA A 114 9.16 -17.34 25.04
CA ALA A 114 8.82 -16.02 24.54
C ALA A 114 9.97 -15.34 23.77
N GLY A 115 11.22 -15.74 24.01
CA GLY A 115 12.41 -15.05 23.53
C GLY A 115 12.78 -13.84 24.40
N GLY A 116 13.59 -12.94 23.83
CA GLY A 116 14.04 -11.74 24.53
C GLY A 116 15.29 -11.95 25.39
N TYR A 117 15.57 -10.98 26.25
CA TYR A 117 16.69 -11.03 27.20
C TYR A 117 16.39 -10.25 28.48
N LEU A 118 17.11 -10.57 29.56
CA LEU A 118 17.09 -9.83 30.82
C LEU A 118 18.29 -8.87 30.88
N GLN A 119 18.07 -7.66 31.39
CA GLN A 119 19.16 -6.69 31.58
C GLN A 119 20.16 -7.18 32.63
N ASP A 120 19.67 -7.66 33.77
CA ASP A 120 20.46 -8.27 34.83
C ASP A 120 19.87 -9.64 35.23
N PRO A 121 20.49 -10.76 34.83
CA PRO A 121 20.04 -12.10 35.18
C PRO A 121 20.17 -12.44 36.67
N ASN A 122 21.09 -11.79 37.38
CA ASN A 122 21.46 -12.13 38.76
C ASN A 122 20.72 -11.28 39.81
N ALA A 123 19.99 -10.25 39.38
CA ALA A 123 19.20 -9.44 40.29
C ALA A 123 18.10 -10.29 40.98
N THR A 124 17.76 -9.91 42.20
CA THR A 124 16.72 -10.54 43.03
C THR A 124 15.52 -9.61 43.24
N SER A 125 15.56 -8.41 42.67
CA SER A 125 14.49 -7.41 42.65
C SER A 125 14.64 -6.52 41.42
N ASN A 126 13.54 -5.94 40.96
CA ASN A 126 13.47 -5.02 39.83
C ASN A 126 14.09 -5.59 38.52
N CYS A 127 13.68 -6.79 38.14
CA CYS A 127 14.16 -7.46 36.93
C CYS A 127 13.65 -6.77 35.66
N GLY A 128 14.55 -6.20 34.86
CA GLY A 128 14.21 -5.62 33.56
C GLY A 128 14.17 -6.66 32.44
N TYR A 129 12.99 -6.93 31.87
CA TYR A 129 12.82 -7.80 30.70
C TYR A 129 12.64 -7.01 29.41
N CYS A 130 13.42 -7.37 28.38
CA CYS A 130 13.30 -6.85 27.02
C CYS A 130 12.77 -7.96 26.09
N GLN A 131 11.65 -7.69 25.41
CA GLN A 131 10.96 -8.68 24.58
C GLN A 131 11.75 -9.11 23.34
N PHE A 132 12.58 -8.23 22.77
CA PHE A 132 13.28 -8.49 21.53
C PHE A 132 14.79 -8.32 21.71
N ASN A 133 15.56 -9.31 21.26
CA ASN A 133 17.03 -9.25 21.24
C ASN A 133 17.55 -8.79 19.86
N ASN A 134 16.85 -9.17 18.80
CA ASN A 134 17.18 -8.78 17.43
C ASN A 134 15.97 -8.13 16.75
N ALA A 135 16.21 -7.07 15.99
CA ALA A 135 15.19 -6.39 15.22
C ALA A 135 14.49 -7.29 14.19
N ASP A 136 15.12 -8.36 13.72
CA ASP A 136 14.47 -9.38 12.89
C ASP A 136 13.33 -10.11 13.62
N GLN A 137 13.41 -10.27 14.95
CA GLN A 137 12.31 -10.83 15.74
C GLN A 137 11.11 -9.88 15.74
N TYR A 138 11.34 -8.59 15.94
CA TYR A 138 10.29 -7.58 15.82
C TYR A 138 9.69 -7.55 14.40
N LEU A 139 10.52 -7.54 13.36
CA LEU A 139 10.07 -7.55 11.97
C LEU A 139 9.18 -8.76 11.64
N SER A 140 9.46 -9.91 12.25
CA SER A 140 8.64 -11.10 12.05
C SER A 140 7.20 -10.95 12.57
N THR A 141 6.98 -10.16 13.63
CA THR A 141 5.64 -9.93 14.21
C THR A 141 4.75 -9.12 13.28
N ILE A 142 5.33 -8.19 12.52
CA ILE A 142 4.64 -7.38 11.50
C ILE A 142 4.67 -8.03 10.10
N GLY A 143 5.10 -9.30 10.01
CA GLY A 143 5.10 -10.07 8.76
C GLY A 143 6.19 -9.69 7.74
N VAL A 144 7.22 -8.98 8.18
CA VAL A 144 8.35 -8.55 7.34
C VAL A 144 9.53 -9.50 7.51
N LYS A 145 10.08 -9.98 6.40
CA LYS A 145 11.27 -10.85 6.40
C LYS A 145 12.28 -10.33 5.39
N PHE A 146 13.56 -10.34 5.75
CA PHE A 146 14.64 -9.92 4.85
C PHE A 146 14.71 -10.75 3.56
N SER A 147 14.29 -12.02 3.60
CA SER A 147 14.23 -12.91 2.43
C SER A 147 13.24 -12.44 1.36
N TYR A 148 12.22 -11.64 1.71
CA TYR A 148 11.21 -11.18 0.76
C TYR A 148 11.69 -10.06 -0.18
N ARG A 149 12.90 -9.53 0.02
CA ARG A 149 13.43 -8.39 -0.73
C ARG A 149 13.33 -8.52 -2.25
N TRP A 150 13.70 -9.68 -2.79
CA TRP A 150 13.68 -9.93 -4.24
C TRP A 150 12.28 -10.22 -4.78
N ARG A 151 11.44 -10.92 -4.01
CA ARG A 151 10.02 -11.10 -4.33
C ARG A 151 9.32 -9.75 -4.47
N ASN A 152 9.57 -8.85 -3.52
CA ASN A 152 8.99 -7.52 -3.49
C ASN A 152 9.46 -6.67 -4.70
N VAL A 153 10.73 -6.77 -5.10
CA VAL A 153 11.23 -6.16 -6.35
C VAL A 153 10.51 -6.73 -7.58
N GLY A 154 10.29 -8.04 -7.62
CA GLY A 154 9.51 -8.68 -8.69
C GLY A 154 8.09 -8.12 -8.81
N PHE A 155 7.41 -7.89 -7.67
CA PHE A 155 6.08 -7.28 -7.70
C PHE A 155 6.09 -5.87 -8.32
N PHE A 156 7.04 -5.01 -7.95
CA PHE A 156 7.15 -3.69 -8.57
C PHE A 156 7.33 -3.76 -10.08
N PHE A 157 8.18 -4.68 -10.55
CA PHE A 157 8.38 -4.89 -11.98
C PHE A 157 7.06 -5.24 -12.68
N THR A 158 6.26 -6.14 -12.09
CA THR A 158 4.94 -6.49 -12.61
C THR A 158 3.99 -5.30 -12.64
N TYR A 159 3.94 -4.46 -11.59
CA TYR A 159 3.10 -3.27 -11.58
C TYR A 159 3.49 -2.26 -12.67
N ILE A 160 4.79 -2.01 -12.84
CA ILE A 160 5.31 -1.09 -13.87
C ILE A 160 4.90 -1.59 -15.25
N PHE A 161 5.14 -2.88 -15.52
CA PHE A 161 4.81 -3.48 -16.82
C PHE A 161 3.30 -3.45 -17.09
N PHE A 162 2.48 -3.77 -16.08
CA PHE A 162 1.02 -3.69 -16.15
C PHE A 162 0.54 -2.27 -16.46
N ASN A 163 1.06 -1.26 -15.76
CA ASN A 163 0.72 0.14 -16.00
C ASN A 163 1.09 0.57 -17.43
N ILE A 164 2.27 0.18 -17.93
CA ILE A 164 2.72 0.49 -19.29
C ILE A 164 1.82 -0.19 -20.34
N ILE A 165 1.45 -1.46 -20.15
CA ILE A 165 0.53 -2.16 -21.05
C ILE A 165 -0.82 -1.46 -21.11
N ILE A 166 -1.40 -1.10 -19.95
CA ILE A 166 -2.69 -0.40 -19.91
C ILE A 166 -2.56 0.97 -20.55
N CYS A 167 -1.48 1.70 -20.28
CA CYS A 167 -1.19 2.98 -20.92
C CYS A 167 -1.18 2.85 -22.45
N MET A 168 -0.48 1.86 -23.01
CA MET A 168 -0.46 1.59 -24.45
C MET A 168 -1.84 1.16 -24.98
N ALA A 169 -2.57 0.32 -24.25
CA ALA A 169 -3.90 -0.13 -24.63
C ALA A 169 -4.90 1.04 -24.66
N LEU A 170 -4.89 1.91 -23.64
CA LEU A 170 -5.71 3.12 -23.58
C LEU A 170 -5.35 4.08 -24.71
N TYR A 171 -4.05 4.31 -24.96
CA TYR A 171 -3.61 5.10 -26.11
C TYR A 171 -4.16 4.57 -27.43
N TYR A 172 -4.03 3.26 -27.67
CA TYR A 172 -4.56 2.63 -28.89
C TYR A 172 -6.08 2.74 -28.98
N LEU A 173 -6.80 2.54 -27.87
CA LEU A 173 -8.24 2.69 -27.82
C LEU A 173 -8.68 4.13 -28.11
N PHE A 174 -8.08 5.14 -27.48
CA PHE A 174 -8.47 6.53 -27.71
C PHE A 174 -8.06 7.06 -29.10
N ARG A 175 -6.91 6.62 -29.61
CA ARG A 175 -6.39 7.08 -30.91
C ARG A 175 -7.00 6.35 -32.09
N PHE A 176 -7.17 5.03 -32.00
CA PHE A 176 -7.54 4.16 -33.13
C PHE A 176 -8.97 3.65 -33.05
N SER A 177 -9.58 3.60 -31.85
CA SER A 177 -10.93 3.07 -31.76
C SER A 177 -11.91 4.02 -32.44
N LYS A 178 -12.54 3.51 -33.50
CA LYS A 178 -13.80 3.99 -34.05
C LYS A 178 -14.89 4.15 -32.98
N PHE A 179 -14.68 3.75 -31.72
CA PHE A 179 -15.58 4.00 -30.60
C PHE A 179 -15.82 5.49 -30.35
N THR A 180 -14.83 6.38 -30.50
CA THR A 180 -15.05 7.83 -30.47
C THR A 180 -15.97 8.28 -31.62
N ASN A 181 -15.82 7.69 -32.80
CA ASN A 181 -16.67 7.95 -33.96
C ASN A 181 -18.08 7.34 -33.81
N LYS A 182 -18.20 6.19 -33.12
CA LYS A 182 -19.47 5.50 -32.85
C LYS A 182 -20.26 6.21 -31.74
N LEU A 183 -19.58 6.69 -30.69
CA LEU A 183 -20.16 7.48 -29.60
C LEU A 183 -20.59 8.88 -30.11
N LYS A 184 -19.76 9.54 -30.93
CA LYS A 184 -20.15 10.76 -31.66
C LYS A 184 -21.31 10.52 -32.62
N GLY A 185 -21.32 9.39 -33.32
CA GLY A 185 -22.43 8.98 -34.18
C GLY A 185 -23.74 8.79 -33.41
N LEU A 186 -23.70 8.09 -32.27
CA LEU A 186 -24.88 7.84 -31.43
C LEU A 186 -25.42 9.12 -30.80
N THR A 187 -24.55 9.99 -30.28
CA THR A 187 -24.96 11.29 -29.69
C THR A 187 -25.53 12.22 -30.76
N THR A 188 -24.98 12.22 -31.97
CA THR A 188 -25.52 12.99 -33.11
C THR A 188 -26.89 12.48 -33.55
N VAL A 189 -27.09 11.17 -33.62
CA VAL A 189 -28.38 10.55 -33.95
C VAL A 189 -29.44 10.86 -32.89
N LEU A 190 -29.10 10.76 -31.61
CA LEU A 190 -29.99 11.09 -30.50
C LEU A 190 -30.37 12.58 -30.47
N SER A 191 -29.40 13.46 -30.74
CA SER A 191 -29.65 14.91 -30.85
C SER A 191 -30.57 15.25 -32.02
N LYS A 192 -30.35 14.67 -33.21
CA LYS A 192 -31.24 14.83 -34.39
C LYS A 192 -32.65 14.31 -34.11
N LYS A 193 -32.78 13.16 -33.43
CA LYS A 193 -34.09 12.56 -33.08
C LYS A 193 -34.87 13.43 -32.08
N LYS A 194 -34.17 14.04 -31.11
CA LYS A 194 -34.76 14.98 -30.13
C LYS A 194 -35.22 16.28 -30.79
N LYS A 195 -34.44 16.83 -31.74
CA LYS A 195 -34.82 18.02 -32.53
C LYS A 195 -36.06 17.76 -33.40
N LYS A 196 -36.10 16.63 -34.11
CA LYS A 196 -37.26 16.24 -34.95
C LYS A 196 -38.55 16.06 -34.13
N ARG A 197 -38.46 15.49 -32.92
CA ARG A 197 -39.62 15.37 -32.00
C ARG A 197 -40.12 16.73 -31.48
N ARG A 198 -39.21 17.68 -31.21
CA ARG A 198 -39.59 19.05 -30.77
C ARG A 198 -40.26 19.85 -31.89
N THR A 199 -39.76 19.77 -33.12
CA THR A 199 -40.39 20.44 -34.27
C THR A 199 -41.78 19.86 -34.56
N LYS A 200 -41.93 18.52 -34.52
CA LYS A 200 -43.24 17.89 -34.72
C LYS A 200 -44.27 18.37 -33.68
N ARG A 201 -43.88 18.49 -32.40
CA ARG A 201 -44.77 19.01 -31.34
C ARG A 201 -45.17 20.48 -31.50
N ARG A 202 -44.34 21.34 -32.12
CA ARG A 202 -44.72 22.73 -32.39
C ARG A 202 -45.76 22.82 -33.51
N ILE A 203 -45.55 22.08 -34.60
CA ILE A 203 -46.48 22.08 -35.74
C ILE A 203 -47.86 21.57 -35.30
N THR A 204 -47.93 20.50 -34.49
CA THR A 204 -49.21 20.01 -33.95
C THR A 204 -49.87 20.99 -32.96
N HIS A 205 -49.15 21.97 -32.45
CA HIS A 205 -49.70 22.99 -31.54
C HIS A 205 -50.21 24.24 -32.28
N GLU A 206 -49.67 24.52 -33.48
CA GLU A 206 -50.18 25.54 -34.41
C GLU A 206 -51.42 25.06 -35.17
N GLU A 207 -51.55 23.76 -35.45
CA GLU A 207 -52.69 23.19 -36.18
C GLU A 207 -53.96 23.01 -35.33
N ASN A 208 -53.85 23.17 -34.01
CA ASN A 208 -54.95 23.02 -33.03
C ASN A 208 -55.35 24.37 -32.38
N MET A 209 -54.97 25.50 -33.00
CA MET A 209 -55.34 26.86 -32.61
C MET A 209 -56.07 27.53 -33.77
#